data_AF-A0A2E4N2Q9-F1
#
_entry.id   AF-A0A2E4N2Q9-F1
#
_cell.length_a   1.000
_cell.length_b   1.000
_cell.length_c   1.000
_cell.angle_alpha   90.00
_cell.angle_beta   90.00
_cell.angle_gamma   90.00
#
_symmetry.space_group_name_H-M   'P 1'
#
loop_
_entity.id
_entity.type
_entity.pdbx_description
1 polymer ?
#
loop_
_entity_poly.entity_id
_entity_poly.type
_entity_poly.pdbx_seq_one_letter_code
_entity_poly.pdbx_strand_id
1 'polypeptide(L)'
;MPTKKDLDKARREKEIADGLVRLSRQATSTKELRASVRALTRELDETRRDLAIAIGSSGLKPIKIKKRKSARGSVVPVLLFSDWHIEEIVPADQTDGLNEYNLDIAKLRMERLLENSAKMISSEIEKSKVSEAVVWLGGDFLSGYIHDELIETTLMPPLRTAEVVYEWLMGALKFIADQTKVERVLIPTSYGNHGRITTGKPRYATAPYHNVEQMVYRSMSRDLSDDDRFVFDVRDTRVKILDIDGFKLRVHHGDDLRYQGGTGGFHAPLVNLIRRWDQMTPAHFTVMGHYHTMTPLRFACINGSLIGPSEYSRRFGSERPTQTFLVLDKERNELAGVSPIWVE
;
A
#
# COMPACT_ATOMS: atom_id res chain seq x y z
N MET A 1 -42.64 -20.41 -97.37
CA MET A 1 -41.60 -20.05 -96.37
C MET A 1 -41.95 -18.68 -95.81
N PRO A 2 -41.99 -18.51 -94.47
CA PRO A 2 -42.23 -17.21 -93.86
C PRO A 2 -41.18 -16.21 -94.35
N THR A 3 -41.59 -14.97 -94.62
CA THR A 3 -40.68 -13.97 -95.19
C THR A 3 -39.73 -13.45 -94.12
N LYS A 4 -38.55 -12.95 -94.50
CA LYS A 4 -37.58 -12.33 -93.57
C LYS A 4 -38.22 -11.25 -92.68
N LYS A 5 -39.25 -10.57 -93.22
CA LYS A 5 -40.05 -9.54 -92.54
C LYS A 5 -40.95 -10.12 -91.44
N ASP A 6 -41.50 -11.32 -91.63
CA ASP A 6 -42.33 -12.00 -90.63
C ASP A 6 -41.48 -12.55 -89.48
N LEU A 7 -40.28 -13.06 -89.79
CA LEU A 7 -39.32 -13.54 -88.79
C LEU A 7 -38.73 -12.40 -87.95
N ASP A 8 -38.42 -11.25 -88.56
CA ASP A 8 -37.95 -10.06 -87.84
C ASP A 8 -39.04 -9.46 -86.94
N LYS A 9 -40.31 -9.49 -87.39
CA LYS A 9 -41.45 -9.04 -86.58
C LYS A 9 -41.65 -9.95 -85.36
N ALA A 10 -41.65 -11.27 -85.56
CA ALA A 10 -41.80 -12.24 -84.47
C ALA A 10 -40.63 -12.15 -83.46
N ARG A 11 -39.40 -11.91 -83.94
CA ARG A 11 -38.23 -11.72 -83.06
C ARG A 11 -38.35 -10.46 -82.21
N ARG A 12 -38.80 -9.35 -82.81
CA ARG A 12 -39.01 -8.08 -82.10
C ARG A 12 -40.16 -8.16 -81.09
N GLU A 13 -41.23 -8.86 -81.43
CA GLU A 13 -42.35 -9.13 -80.50
C GLU A 13 -41.90 -9.99 -79.31
N LYS A 14 -41.04 -11.00 -79.55
CA LYS A 14 -40.46 -11.82 -78.48
C LYS A 14 -39.51 -11.02 -77.56
N GLU A 15 -38.65 -10.17 -78.11
CA GLU A 15 -37.76 -9.32 -77.30
C GLU A 15 -38.54 -8.32 -76.43
N ILE A 16 -39.64 -7.76 -76.95
CA ILE A 16 -40.53 -6.88 -76.18
C ILE A 16 -41.23 -7.66 -75.06
N ALA A 17 -41.74 -8.87 -75.35
CA ALA A 17 -42.38 -9.72 -74.35
C ALA A 17 -41.41 -10.11 -73.22
N ASP A 18 -40.19 -10.53 -73.56
CA ASP A 18 -39.15 -10.88 -72.59
C ASP A 18 -38.71 -9.66 -71.76
N GLY A 19 -38.65 -8.47 -72.38
CA GLY A 19 -38.38 -7.20 -71.70
C GLY A 19 -39.46 -6.82 -70.68
N LEU A 20 -40.74 -6.99 -71.03
CA LEU A 20 -41.87 -6.74 -70.14
C LEU A 20 -41.89 -7.68 -68.94
N VAL A 21 -41.56 -8.96 -69.12
CA VAL A 21 -41.45 -9.94 -68.03
C VAL A 21 -40.31 -9.57 -67.07
N ARG A 22 -39.14 -9.13 -67.59
CA ARG A 22 -38.02 -8.67 -66.74
C ARG A 22 -38.36 -7.42 -65.94
N LEU A 23 -39.00 -6.43 -66.58
CA LEU A 23 -39.48 -5.21 -65.92
C LEU A 23 -40.50 -5.51 -64.83
N SER A 24 -41.45 -6.42 -65.10
CA SER A 24 -42.44 -6.86 -64.10
C SER A 24 -41.79 -7.54 -62.88
N ARG A 25 -40.78 -8.41 -63.11
CA ARG A 25 -40.02 -9.03 -62.01
C ARG A 25 -39.20 -8.02 -61.20
N GLN A 26 -38.54 -7.07 -61.85
CA GLN A 26 -37.81 -6.00 -61.18
C GLN A 26 -38.74 -5.08 -60.38
N ALA A 27 -39.93 -4.76 -60.90
CA ALA A 27 -40.94 -3.97 -60.20
C ALA A 27 -41.48 -4.69 -58.95
N THR A 28 -41.71 -5.99 -59.04
CA THR A 28 -42.11 -6.82 -57.89
C THR A 28 -41.00 -6.88 -56.83
N SER A 29 -39.75 -7.13 -57.24
CA SER A 29 -38.59 -7.15 -56.32
C SER A 29 -38.35 -5.80 -55.64
N THR A 30 -38.48 -4.67 -56.35
CA THR A 30 -38.38 -3.34 -55.74
C THR A 30 -39.53 -3.05 -54.78
N LYS A 31 -40.74 -3.56 -55.05
CA LYS A 31 -41.89 -3.44 -54.14
C LYS A 31 -41.66 -4.23 -52.85
N GLU A 32 -41.12 -5.45 -52.94
CA GLU A 32 -40.77 -6.30 -51.81
C GLU A 32 -39.63 -5.70 -50.98
N LEU A 33 -38.55 -5.23 -51.62
CA LEU A 33 -37.45 -4.55 -50.93
C LEU A 33 -37.94 -3.31 -50.17
N ARG A 34 -38.80 -2.49 -50.79
CA ARG A 34 -39.40 -1.31 -50.15
C ARG A 34 -40.30 -1.70 -48.97
N ALA A 35 -40.99 -2.84 -49.03
CA ALA A 35 -41.78 -3.35 -47.91
C ALA A 35 -40.88 -3.81 -46.77
N SER A 36 -39.78 -4.51 -47.07
CA SER A 36 -38.79 -4.97 -46.10
C SER A 36 -38.08 -3.81 -45.41
N VAL A 37 -37.64 -2.80 -46.16
CA VAL A 37 -37.05 -1.57 -45.60
C VAL A 37 -38.02 -0.87 -44.66
N ARG A 38 -39.29 -0.73 -45.03
CA ARG A 38 -40.30 -0.13 -44.14
C ARG A 38 -40.54 -0.94 -42.87
N ALA A 39 -40.50 -2.28 -42.95
CA ALA A 39 -40.66 -3.14 -41.78
C ALA A 39 -39.45 -2.99 -40.83
N LEU A 40 -38.23 -3.07 -41.36
CA LEU A 40 -37.00 -2.91 -40.59
C LEU A 40 -36.87 -1.50 -39.98
N THR A 41 -37.32 -0.45 -40.68
CA THR A 41 -37.34 0.91 -40.11
C THR A 41 -38.31 1.00 -38.92
N ARG A 42 -39.49 0.38 -39.01
CA ARG A 42 -40.44 0.33 -37.88
C ARG A 42 -39.87 -0.42 -36.69
N GLU A 43 -39.27 -1.57 -36.93
CA GLU A 43 -38.64 -2.38 -35.88
C GLU A 43 -37.46 -1.65 -35.22
N LEU A 44 -36.65 -0.91 -36.00
CA LEU A 44 -35.59 -0.05 -35.48
C LEU A 44 -36.14 1.09 -34.63
N ASP A 45 -37.25 1.72 -35.04
CA ASP A 45 -37.90 2.79 -34.30
C ASP A 45 -38.59 2.31 -33.02
N GLU A 46 -39.10 1.08 -33.00
CA GLU A 46 -39.61 0.42 -31.79
C GLU A 46 -38.47 0.07 -30.83
N THR A 47 -37.41 -0.58 -31.33
CA THR A 47 -36.23 -0.92 -30.54
C THR A 47 -35.55 0.33 -29.95
N ARG A 48 -35.49 1.42 -30.72
CA ARG A 48 -34.96 2.71 -30.23
C ARG A 48 -35.83 3.33 -29.13
N ARG A 49 -37.16 3.18 -29.22
CA ARG A 49 -38.07 3.64 -28.17
C ARG A 49 -37.93 2.82 -26.90
N ASP A 50 -37.85 1.49 -27.02
CA ASP A 50 -37.66 0.60 -25.88
C ASP A 50 -36.31 0.85 -25.19
N LEU A 51 -35.24 1.07 -25.98
CA LEU A 51 -33.93 1.46 -25.47
C LEU A 51 -33.96 2.82 -24.78
N ALA A 52 -34.67 3.82 -25.35
CA ALA A 52 -34.80 5.14 -24.75
C ALA A 52 -35.58 5.08 -23.41
N ILE A 53 -36.58 4.21 -23.30
CA ILE A 53 -37.32 3.96 -22.05
C ILE A 53 -36.40 3.26 -21.03
N ALA A 54 -35.63 2.25 -21.45
CA ALA A 54 -34.69 1.55 -20.57
C ALA A 54 -33.56 2.46 -20.05
N ILE A 55 -33.02 3.32 -20.90
CA ILE A 55 -31.99 4.31 -20.55
C ILE A 55 -32.59 5.44 -19.69
N GLY A 56 -33.78 5.93 -20.04
CA GLY A 56 -34.48 6.98 -19.28
C GLY A 56 -34.88 6.56 -17.86
N SER A 57 -35.10 5.25 -17.65
CA SER A 57 -35.45 4.67 -16.36
C SER A 57 -34.25 4.35 -15.46
N SER A 58 -33.03 4.36 -16.01
CA SER A 58 -31.78 4.00 -15.32
C SER A 58 -30.91 5.20 -14.97
N GLY A 59 -31.51 6.39 -14.84
CA GLY A 59 -30.86 7.56 -14.26
C GLY A 59 -30.64 7.36 -12.76
N LEU A 60 -29.54 6.72 -12.37
CA LEU A 60 -29.04 6.79 -11.00
C LEU A 60 -28.94 8.27 -10.62
N LYS A 61 -29.86 8.74 -9.78
CA LYS A 61 -29.83 10.12 -9.30
C LYS A 61 -28.51 10.30 -8.54
N PRO A 62 -27.71 11.34 -8.85
CA PRO A 62 -26.50 11.61 -8.08
C PRO A 62 -26.83 11.65 -6.59
N ILE A 63 -26.23 10.76 -5.82
CA ILE A 63 -26.34 10.80 -4.36
C ILE A 63 -25.64 12.09 -3.94
N LYS A 64 -26.42 13.10 -3.55
CA LYS A 64 -25.87 14.28 -2.89
C LYS A 64 -25.28 13.81 -1.56
N ILE A 65 -23.95 13.68 -1.50
CA ILE A 65 -23.24 13.40 -0.26
C ILE A 65 -23.51 14.59 0.67
N LYS A 66 -24.47 14.43 1.59
CA LYS A 66 -24.70 15.40 2.65
C LYS A 66 -23.44 15.40 3.49
N LYS A 67 -22.78 16.55 3.65
CA LYS A 67 -21.75 16.73 4.69
C LYS A 67 -22.42 16.33 6.01
N ARG A 68 -22.06 15.17 6.56
CA ARG A 68 -22.52 14.78 7.91
C ARG A 68 -22.03 15.86 8.86
N LYS A 69 -22.93 16.47 9.64
CA LYS A 69 -22.56 17.12 10.89
C LYS A 69 -22.10 15.98 11.80
N SER A 70 -20.79 15.72 11.86
CA SER A 70 -20.25 14.46 12.35
C SER A 70 -20.49 14.30 13.86
N ALA A 71 -21.06 13.16 14.25
CA ALA A 71 -20.50 12.46 15.38
C ALA A 71 -19.07 12.08 14.93
N ARG A 72 -18.06 12.78 15.43
CA ARG A 72 -16.65 12.48 15.10
C ARG A 72 -16.34 11.11 15.70
N GLY A 73 -16.30 10.08 14.87
CA GLY A 73 -15.85 8.74 15.28
C GLY A 73 -14.44 8.81 15.86
N SER A 74 -14.07 7.88 16.74
CA SER A 74 -12.74 7.87 17.35
C SER A 74 -11.78 6.99 16.57
N VAL A 75 -10.59 7.53 16.24
CA VAL A 75 -9.55 6.81 15.51
C VAL A 75 -8.19 6.93 16.20
N VAL A 76 -7.29 5.99 15.92
CA VAL A 76 -5.90 6.01 16.36
C VAL A 76 -4.99 5.93 15.13
N PRO A 77 -4.27 7.02 14.82
CA PRO A 77 -3.20 6.99 13.84
C PRO A 77 -2.05 6.09 14.31
N VAL A 78 -1.48 5.31 13.40
CA VAL A 78 -0.31 4.45 13.66
C VAL A 78 0.77 4.74 12.62
N LEU A 79 1.92 5.18 13.10
CA LEU A 79 3.12 5.42 12.29
C LEU A 79 4.04 4.21 12.41
N LEU A 80 4.45 3.66 11.27
CA LEU A 80 5.41 2.56 11.22
C LEU A 80 6.78 3.13 10.85
N PHE A 81 7.71 3.20 11.82
CA PHE A 81 9.08 3.66 11.61
C PHE A 81 10.05 2.48 11.76
N SER A 82 10.65 2.03 10.67
CA SER A 82 11.63 0.94 10.66
C SER A 82 12.55 1.02 9.45
N ASP A 83 13.63 0.24 9.48
CA ASP A 83 14.50 0.03 8.31
C ASP A 83 15.07 1.35 7.77
N TRP A 84 15.71 2.13 8.66
CA TRP A 84 16.31 3.41 8.28
C TRP A 84 17.75 3.27 7.80
N HIS A 85 18.54 2.39 8.44
CA HIS A 85 19.93 2.13 8.02
C HIS A 85 20.78 3.40 7.87
N ILE A 86 20.67 4.33 8.83
CA ILE A 86 21.08 5.74 8.64
C ILE A 86 22.55 5.96 8.28
N GLU A 87 23.41 5.01 8.61
CA GLU A 87 24.84 5.09 8.37
C GLU A 87 25.28 4.44 7.05
N GLU A 88 24.41 3.71 6.36
CA GLU A 88 24.74 3.03 5.10
C GLU A 88 24.86 4.03 3.94
N ILE A 89 25.81 3.75 3.04
CA ILE A 89 26.02 4.50 1.81
C ILE A 89 25.45 3.68 0.65
N VAL A 90 24.56 4.30 -0.12
CA VAL A 90 24.08 3.79 -1.40
C VAL A 90 24.46 4.79 -2.49
N PRO A 91 25.54 4.54 -3.23
CA PRO A 91 25.94 5.39 -4.34
C PRO A 91 24.93 5.35 -5.50
N ALA A 92 24.64 6.50 -6.10
CA ALA A 92 23.66 6.60 -7.19
C ALA A 92 24.03 5.78 -8.43
N ASP A 93 25.33 5.66 -8.73
CA ASP A 93 25.84 4.87 -9.86
C ASP A 93 25.66 3.36 -9.66
N GLN A 94 25.68 2.89 -8.40
CA GLN A 94 25.39 1.48 -8.07
C GLN A 94 23.91 1.12 -8.21
N THR A 95 23.02 2.11 -8.32
CA THR A 95 21.59 1.87 -8.45
C THR A 95 21.03 2.27 -9.81
N ASP A 96 21.88 2.52 -10.81
CA ASP A 96 21.50 3.09 -12.11
C ASP A 96 20.69 4.41 -11.96
N GLY A 97 20.98 5.19 -10.92
CA GLY A 97 20.29 6.43 -10.58
C GLY A 97 18.91 6.26 -9.96
N LEU A 98 18.51 5.04 -9.57
CA LEU A 98 17.21 4.78 -8.93
C LEU A 98 17.15 5.26 -7.47
N ASN A 99 18.31 5.35 -6.80
CA ASN A 99 18.39 5.77 -5.41
C ASN A 99 19.80 6.29 -5.07
N GLU A 100 19.87 7.25 -4.17
CA GLU A 100 21.10 7.66 -3.50
C GLU A 100 20.83 7.70 -2.00
N TYR A 101 21.78 7.25 -1.20
CA TYR A 101 21.65 7.27 0.26
C TYR A 101 22.99 7.54 0.93
N ASN A 102 22.94 8.39 1.94
CA ASN A 102 24.01 8.70 2.87
C ASN A 102 23.36 9.38 4.09
N LEU A 103 24.16 9.75 5.09
CA LEU A 103 23.64 10.34 6.33
C LEU A 103 22.84 11.64 6.12
N ASP A 104 23.21 12.47 5.14
CA ASP A 104 22.51 13.73 4.84
C ASP A 104 21.15 13.46 4.19
N ILE A 105 21.10 12.53 3.24
CA ILE A 105 19.84 12.09 2.61
C ILE A 105 18.96 11.38 3.64
N ALA A 106 19.53 10.55 4.50
CA ALA A 106 18.83 9.90 5.60
C ALA A 106 18.13 10.93 6.49
N LYS A 107 18.84 11.99 6.87
CA LYS A 107 18.30 13.09 7.66
C LYS A 107 17.18 13.83 6.93
N LEU A 108 17.39 14.18 5.65
CA LEU A 108 16.38 14.86 4.84
C LEU A 108 15.09 14.03 4.71
N ARG A 109 15.23 12.72 4.46
CA ARG A 109 14.08 11.79 4.38
C ARG A 109 13.39 11.64 5.72
N MET A 110 14.14 11.59 6.83
CA MET A 110 13.58 11.57 8.19
C MET A 110 12.79 12.85 8.48
N GLU A 111 13.32 14.02 8.14
CA GLU A 111 12.60 15.30 8.36
C GLU A 111 11.28 15.35 7.56
N ARG A 112 11.30 14.90 6.29
CA ARG A 112 10.10 14.78 5.45
C ARG A 112 9.11 13.74 5.98
N LEU A 113 9.62 12.61 6.48
CA LEU A 113 8.82 11.58 7.15
C LEU A 113 8.04 12.20 8.31
N LEU A 114 8.70 12.98 9.18
CA LEU A 114 8.07 13.61 10.33
C LEU A 114 7.04 14.67 9.91
N GLU A 115 7.38 15.53 8.96
CA GLU A 115 6.48 16.56 8.44
C GLU A 115 5.20 15.94 7.87
N ASN A 116 5.34 14.92 7.01
CA ASN A 116 4.21 14.24 6.39
C ASN A 116 3.41 13.41 7.40
N SER A 117 4.07 12.78 8.37
CA SER A 117 3.41 12.09 9.48
C SER A 117 2.52 13.04 10.28
N ALA A 118 3.04 14.22 10.65
CA ALA A 118 2.28 15.23 11.38
C ALA A 118 1.08 15.75 10.57
N LYS A 119 1.25 15.99 9.25
CA LYS A 119 0.16 16.36 8.34
C LYS A 119 -0.93 15.29 8.29
N MET A 120 -0.55 14.01 8.20
CA MET A 120 -1.50 12.90 8.14
C MET A 120 -2.28 12.75 9.45
N ILE A 121 -1.61 12.82 10.60
CA ILE A 121 -2.28 12.82 11.91
C ILE A 121 -3.23 14.02 12.05
N SER A 122 -2.78 15.22 11.67
CA SER A 122 -3.60 16.44 11.73
C SER A 122 -4.86 16.31 10.87
N SER A 123 -4.74 15.69 9.68
CA SER A 123 -5.89 15.40 8.83
C SER A 123 -6.91 14.47 9.50
N GLU A 124 -6.46 13.49 10.29
CA GLU A 124 -7.35 12.63 11.05
C GLU A 124 -7.99 13.35 12.25
N ILE A 125 -7.25 14.24 12.93
CA ILE A 125 -7.78 15.10 14.00
C ILE A 125 -8.92 16.01 13.50
N GLU A 126 -8.81 16.53 12.27
CA GLU A 126 -9.87 17.36 11.67
C GLU A 126 -11.18 16.58 11.43
N LYS A 127 -11.06 15.29 11.09
CA LYS A 127 -12.18 14.41 10.69
C LYS A 127 -12.81 13.70 11.88
N SER A 128 -12.00 13.34 12.88
CA SER A 128 -12.29 12.32 13.89
C SER A 128 -11.79 12.75 15.27
N LYS A 129 -12.16 12.03 16.33
CA LYS A 129 -11.53 12.19 17.65
C LYS A 129 -10.25 11.38 17.67
N VAL A 130 -9.13 12.03 17.97
CA VAL A 130 -7.81 11.40 18.13
C VAL A 130 -7.23 11.86 19.45
N SER A 131 -7.21 10.97 20.44
CA SER A 131 -6.59 11.24 21.75
C SER A 131 -5.13 10.76 21.80
N GLU A 132 -4.81 9.71 21.04
CA GLU A 132 -3.50 9.08 21.05
C GLU A 132 -3.06 8.71 19.64
N ALA A 133 -1.75 8.64 19.44
CA ALA A 133 -1.13 8.09 18.25
C ALA A 133 -0.16 6.97 18.65
N VAL A 134 0.01 5.99 17.78
CA VAL A 134 1.03 4.95 17.95
C VAL A 134 2.20 5.30 17.06
N VAL A 135 3.42 5.26 17.60
CA VAL A 135 4.66 5.31 16.84
C VAL A 135 5.40 4.00 17.08
N TRP A 136 5.27 3.06 16.14
CA TRP A 136 6.01 1.81 16.22
C TRP A 136 7.46 2.06 15.81
N LEU A 137 8.38 1.80 16.74
CA LEU A 137 9.82 1.80 16.49
C LEU A 137 10.24 0.37 16.13
N GLY A 138 10.26 0.08 14.84
CA GLY A 138 10.32 -1.27 14.30
C GLY A 138 11.70 -1.89 14.12
N GLY A 139 12.77 -1.16 14.43
CA GLY A 139 14.14 -1.66 14.35
C GLY A 139 14.77 -1.51 12.98
N ASP A 140 16.04 -1.89 12.89
CA ASP A 140 16.94 -1.64 11.76
C ASP A 140 17.08 -0.13 11.46
N PHE A 141 17.15 0.69 12.50
CA PHE A 141 17.53 2.11 12.40
C PHE A 141 19.00 2.30 12.03
N LEU A 142 19.81 1.28 12.32
CA LEU A 142 21.22 1.18 11.95
C LEU A 142 21.47 -0.13 11.21
N SER A 143 22.41 -0.14 10.27
CA SER A 143 22.85 -1.34 9.54
C SER A 143 23.78 -2.23 10.37
N GLY A 144 24.62 -1.62 11.22
CA GLY A 144 25.55 -2.35 12.08
C GLY A 144 26.51 -3.26 11.30
N TYR A 145 27.18 -4.19 12.01
CA TYR A 145 28.22 -5.07 11.43
C TYR A 145 27.80 -6.54 11.44
N ILE A 146 26.57 -6.82 11.00
CA ILE A 146 26.06 -8.20 10.97
C ILE A 146 26.62 -9.04 9.81
N HIS A 147 27.17 -8.37 8.81
CA HIS A 147 27.83 -8.91 7.63
C HIS A 147 29.11 -8.11 7.36
N ASP A 148 30.15 -8.76 6.83
CA ASP A 148 31.45 -8.12 6.57
C ASP A 148 31.31 -6.97 5.56
N GLU A 149 30.44 -7.10 4.56
CA GLU A 149 30.13 -6.04 3.58
C GLU A 149 29.66 -4.74 4.24
N LEU A 150 28.89 -4.82 5.33
CA LEU A 150 28.41 -3.62 6.04
C LEU A 150 29.53 -2.87 6.76
N ILE A 151 30.68 -3.49 6.99
CA ILE A 151 31.86 -2.77 7.51
C ILE A 151 32.40 -1.80 6.46
N GLU A 152 32.26 -2.14 5.17
CA GLU A 152 32.77 -1.35 4.05
C GLU A 152 31.79 -0.28 3.56
N THR A 153 30.49 -0.50 3.76
CA THR A 153 29.43 0.38 3.24
C THR A 153 28.81 1.31 4.27
N THR A 154 29.29 1.31 5.53
CA THR A 154 28.76 2.17 6.59
C THR A 154 29.74 3.29 6.98
N LEU A 155 29.19 4.47 7.25
CA LEU A 155 29.96 5.69 7.59
C LEU A 155 30.47 5.70 9.03
N MET A 156 29.83 4.95 9.92
CA MET A 156 30.07 5.03 11.36
C MET A 156 29.92 3.66 12.04
N PRO A 157 30.69 3.41 13.11
CA PRO A 157 30.56 2.17 13.88
C PRO A 157 29.24 2.10 14.67
N PRO A 158 28.69 0.90 14.92
CA PRO A 158 27.35 0.70 15.47
C PRO A 158 27.05 1.48 16.75
N LEU A 159 28.02 1.62 17.66
CA LEU A 159 27.82 2.38 18.90
C LEU A 159 27.70 3.88 18.66
N ARG A 160 28.45 4.45 17.70
CA ARG A 160 28.30 5.85 17.30
C ARG A 160 26.99 6.07 16.56
N THR A 161 26.61 5.14 15.68
CA THR A 161 25.32 5.20 15.02
C THR A 161 24.17 5.14 16.03
N ALA A 162 24.27 4.30 17.07
CA ALA A 162 23.26 4.22 18.12
C ALA A 162 23.07 5.55 18.89
N GLU A 163 24.13 6.34 19.09
CA GLU A 163 24.03 7.70 19.66
C GLU A 163 23.20 8.62 18.75
N VAL A 164 23.45 8.59 17.43
CA VAL A 164 22.69 9.38 16.45
C VAL A 164 21.24 8.93 16.34
N VAL A 165 21.00 7.61 16.31
CA VAL A 165 19.65 7.03 16.32
C VAL A 165 18.88 7.47 17.56
N TYR A 166 19.50 7.44 18.74
CA TYR A 166 18.88 7.94 19.97
C TYR A 166 18.43 9.41 19.81
N GLU A 167 19.32 10.29 19.32
CA GLU A 167 18.99 11.70 19.13
C GLU A 167 17.84 11.91 18.14
N TRP A 168 17.88 11.21 17.00
CA TRP A 168 16.87 11.34 15.94
C TRP A 168 15.52 10.82 16.38
N LEU A 169 15.46 9.66 17.04
CA LEU A 169 14.21 9.09 17.52
C LEU A 169 13.62 9.90 18.67
N MET A 170 14.45 10.40 19.60
CA MET A 170 14.00 11.31 20.65
C MET A 170 13.41 12.61 20.07
N GLY A 171 14.08 13.19 19.08
CA GLY A 171 13.60 14.36 18.35
C GLY A 171 12.30 14.08 17.59
N ALA A 172 12.21 12.94 16.91
CA ALA A 172 11.02 12.50 16.19
C ALA A 172 9.80 12.35 17.08
N LEU A 173 9.92 11.66 18.22
CA LEU A 173 8.82 11.47 19.16
C LEU A 173 8.33 12.81 19.73
N LYS A 174 9.25 13.68 20.15
CA LYS A 174 8.91 15.03 20.64
C LYS A 174 8.24 15.86 19.57
N PHE A 175 8.77 15.85 18.34
CA PHE A 175 8.17 16.55 17.21
C PHE A 175 6.73 16.09 16.95
N ILE A 176 6.48 14.77 16.88
CA ILE A 176 5.13 14.25 16.66
C ILE A 176 4.18 14.68 17.78
N ALA A 177 4.57 14.52 19.05
CA ALA A 177 3.75 14.95 20.19
C ALA A 177 3.45 16.46 20.15
N ASP A 178 4.47 17.28 19.87
CA ASP A 178 4.35 18.73 19.89
C ASP A 178 3.59 19.30 18.69
N GLN A 179 3.73 18.71 17.50
CA GLN A 179 3.02 19.20 16.31
C GLN A 179 1.57 18.74 16.27
N THR A 180 1.29 17.51 16.70
CA THR A 180 -0.06 16.93 16.60
C THR A 180 -0.91 17.18 17.84
N LYS A 181 -0.28 17.51 18.98
CA LYS A 181 -0.94 17.76 20.27
C LYS A 181 -1.82 16.60 20.75
N VAL A 182 -1.51 15.37 20.33
CA VAL A 182 -2.12 14.18 20.92
C VAL A 182 -1.78 14.09 22.41
N GLU A 183 -2.70 13.56 23.21
CA GLU A 183 -2.51 13.43 24.66
C GLU A 183 -1.44 12.39 24.98
N ARG A 184 -1.35 11.33 24.17
CA ARG A 184 -0.36 10.26 24.33
C ARG A 184 0.21 9.78 22.99
N VAL A 185 1.47 9.41 23.02
CA VAL A 185 2.18 8.67 21.98
C VAL A 185 2.53 7.30 22.56
N LEU A 186 1.91 6.25 22.02
CA LEU A 186 2.17 4.87 22.41
C LEU A 186 3.35 4.34 21.56
N ILE A 187 4.41 3.87 22.20
CA ILE A 187 5.68 3.53 21.54
C ILE A 187 6.01 2.04 21.75
N PRO A 188 5.37 1.13 21.03
CA PRO A 188 5.82 -0.26 20.99
C PRO A 188 7.13 -0.36 20.22
N THR A 189 8.10 -1.11 20.74
CA THR A 189 9.42 -1.24 20.11
C THR A 189 9.73 -2.65 19.63
N SER A 190 10.39 -2.76 18.48
CA SER A 190 10.99 -3.99 17.98
C SER A 190 12.46 -3.68 17.70
N TYR A 191 13.37 -4.50 18.23
CA TYR A 191 14.75 -4.44 17.78
C TYR A 191 14.88 -5.25 16.49
N GLY A 192 15.63 -4.72 15.53
CA GLY A 192 15.89 -5.37 14.27
C GLY A 192 17.08 -6.32 14.32
N ASN A 193 17.33 -7.04 13.23
CA ASN A 193 18.46 -7.97 13.17
C ASN A 193 19.80 -7.24 13.03
N HIS A 194 19.82 -6.03 12.47
CA HIS A 194 21.04 -5.25 12.25
C HIS A 194 21.64 -4.66 13.53
N GLY A 195 20.81 -4.43 14.56
CA GLY A 195 21.26 -4.01 15.88
C GLY A 195 22.10 -5.05 16.66
N ARG A 196 22.34 -6.25 16.11
CA ARG A 196 23.00 -7.36 16.81
C ARG A 196 24.51 -7.12 16.96
N ILE A 197 25.02 -7.18 18.19
CA ILE A 197 26.46 -7.04 18.48
C ILE A 197 27.26 -8.34 18.37
N THR A 198 26.57 -9.48 18.25
CA THR A 198 27.21 -10.80 18.10
C THR A 198 27.28 -11.23 16.64
N THR A 199 28.39 -11.80 16.22
CA THR A 199 28.53 -12.46 14.92
C THR A 199 27.88 -13.86 14.93
N GLY A 200 27.47 -14.34 13.75
CA GLY A 200 26.89 -15.67 13.58
C GLY A 200 25.37 -15.76 13.79
N LYS A 201 24.89 -16.93 14.25
CA LYS A 201 23.45 -17.23 14.35
C LYS A 201 22.75 -16.39 15.44
N PRO A 202 21.47 -15.99 15.24
CA PRO A 202 20.70 -15.29 16.26
C PRO A 202 20.59 -16.07 17.58
N ARG A 203 20.76 -15.37 18.70
CA ARG A 203 20.57 -15.92 20.06
C ARG A 203 19.14 -15.68 20.54
N TYR A 204 18.15 -16.48 20.11
CA TYR A 204 16.73 -16.20 20.34
C TYR A 204 16.36 -15.81 21.79
N ALA A 205 16.86 -16.52 22.80
CA ALA A 205 16.52 -16.26 24.21
C ALA A 205 17.18 -15.00 24.80
N THR A 206 18.34 -14.60 24.29
CA THR A 206 19.13 -13.48 24.84
C THR A 206 19.35 -12.36 23.83
N ALA A 207 18.66 -12.40 22.67
CA ALA A 207 18.79 -11.43 21.59
C ALA A 207 18.57 -9.97 22.05
N PRO A 208 17.58 -9.65 22.92
CA PRO A 208 17.39 -8.29 23.41
C PRO A 208 18.62 -7.74 24.17
N TYR A 209 19.36 -8.62 24.87
CA TYR A 209 20.56 -8.23 25.63
C TYR A 209 21.82 -8.09 24.77
N HIS A 210 21.75 -8.51 23.51
CA HIS A 210 22.84 -8.42 22.54
C HIS A 210 22.44 -7.55 21.35
N ASN A 211 21.61 -6.54 21.60
CA ASN A 211 21.11 -5.64 20.57
C ASN A 211 21.22 -4.18 21.02
N VAL A 212 21.90 -3.35 20.22
CA VAL A 212 22.10 -1.92 20.54
C VAL A 212 20.82 -1.11 20.46
N GLU A 213 19.88 -1.46 19.59
CA GLU A 213 18.60 -0.74 19.48
C GLU A 213 17.74 -0.96 20.73
N GLN A 214 17.76 -2.18 21.28
CA GLN A 214 17.08 -2.47 22.54
C GLN A 214 17.65 -1.62 23.69
N MET A 215 18.96 -1.37 23.69
CA MET A 215 19.58 -0.44 24.64
C MET A 215 19.14 1.01 24.40
N VAL A 216 19.10 1.47 23.14
CA VAL A 216 18.60 2.80 22.77
C VAL A 216 17.18 3.00 23.27
N TYR A 217 16.27 2.05 23.01
CA TYR A 217 14.87 2.16 23.44
C TYR A 217 14.71 2.24 24.96
N ARG A 218 15.50 1.46 25.72
CA ARG A 218 15.48 1.52 27.19
C ARG A 218 15.99 2.86 27.71
N SER A 219 17.03 3.41 27.09
CA SER A 219 17.51 4.75 27.43
C SER A 219 16.45 5.81 27.14
N MET A 220 15.82 5.79 25.96
CA MET A 220 14.73 6.71 25.63
C MET A 220 13.55 6.60 26.61
N SER A 221 13.12 5.38 26.92
CA SER A 221 12.02 5.12 27.86
C SER A 221 12.33 5.62 29.28
N ARG A 222 13.58 5.53 29.72
CA ARG A 222 14.01 6.09 31.01
C ARG A 222 14.04 7.62 30.95
N ASP A 223 14.61 8.18 29.90
CA ASP A 223 14.82 9.62 29.81
C ASP A 223 13.51 10.40 29.56
N LEU A 224 12.44 9.71 29.13
CA LEU A 224 11.08 10.24 28.98
C LEU A 224 10.11 9.74 30.07
N SER A 225 10.59 9.11 31.14
CA SER A 225 9.71 8.49 32.15
C SER A 225 8.83 9.49 32.92
N ASP A 226 9.27 10.75 32.99
CA ASP A 226 8.57 11.83 33.71
C ASP A 226 7.58 12.60 32.80
N ASP A 227 7.51 12.26 31.52
CA ASP A 227 6.57 12.87 30.56
C ASP A 227 5.49 11.84 30.17
N ASP A 228 4.34 11.93 30.84
CA ASP A 228 3.18 11.04 30.68
C ASP A 228 2.63 10.97 29.24
N ARG A 229 3.04 11.89 28.35
CA ARG A 229 2.70 11.81 26.93
C ARG A 229 3.36 10.61 26.26
N PHE A 230 4.48 10.10 26.74
CA PHE A 230 5.22 9.01 26.08
C PHE A 230 5.06 7.69 26.82
N VAL A 231 4.38 6.73 26.20
CA VAL A 231 4.12 5.41 26.80
C VAL A 231 4.88 4.33 26.05
N PHE A 232 6.01 3.91 26.59
CA PHE A 232 6.88 2.91 25.97
C PHE A 232 6.52 1.47 26.33
N ASP A 233 6.63 0.57 25.33
CA ASP A 233 6.71 -0.87 25.57
C ASP A 233 8.08 -1.40 25.10
N VAL A 234 9.02 -1.43 26.04
CA VAL A 234 10.41 -1.90 25.84
C VAL A 234 10.66 -3.30 26.37
N ARG A 235 9.61 -4.12 26.54
CA ARG A 235 9.75 -5.50 27.04
C ARG A 235 10.69 -6.32 26.15
N ASP A 236 11.39 -7.27 26.75
CA ASP A 236 12.39 -8.12 26.08
C ASP A 236 11.81 -9.23 25.19
N THR A 237 10.54 -9.12 24.83
CA THR A 237 9.89 -10.04 23.89
C THR A 237 10.06 -9.56 22.45
N ARG A 238 10.26 -10.52 21.54
CA ARG A 238 10.33 -10.31 20.08
C ARG A 238 8.98 -9.94 19.49
N VAL A 239 7.94 -10.65 19.91
CA VAL A 239 6.56 -10.40 19.51
C VAL A 239 5.90 -9.63 20.63
N LYS A 240 5.51 -8.38 20.37
CA LYS A 240 4.75 -7.55 21.31
C LYS A 240 3.33 -7.38 20.83
N ILE A 241 2.41 -7.22 21.78
CA ILE A 241 1.03 -6.86 21.50
C ILE A 241 0.71 -5.61 22.28
N LEU A 242 0.31 -4.58 21.55
CA LEU A 242 -0.28 -3.37 22.06
C LEU A 242 -1.80 -3.51 22.01
N ASP A 243 -2.46 -3.31 23.15
CA ASP A 243 -3.92 -3.31 23.25
C ASP A 243 -4.42 -1.86 23.19
N ILE A 244 -5.17 -1.53 22.14
CA ILE A 244 -5.70 -0.19 21.88
C ILE A 244 -7.23 -0.29 21.97
N ASP A 245 -7.77 -0.11 23.18
CA ASP A 245 -9.21 -0.23 23.49
C ASP A 245 -9.84 -1.55 22.96
N GLY A 246 -9.16 -2.68 23.16
CA GLY A 246 -9.58 -4.00 22.70
C GLY A 246 -8.99 -4.40 21.35
N PHE A 247 -8.47 -3.44 20.57
CA PHE A 247 -7.76 -3.73 19.34
C PHE A 247 -6.31 -4.15 19.63
N LYS A 248 -6.06 -5.44 19.49
CA LYS A 248 -4.72 -6.03 19.62
C LYS A 248 -3.88 -5.85 18.35
N LEU A 249 -2.96 -4.89 18.39
CA LEU A 249 -1.93 -4.68 17.37
C LEU A 249 -0.66 -5.45 17.75
N ARG A 250 -0.31 -6.46 16.96
CA ARG A 250 0.95 -7.18 17.10
C ARG A 250 2.05 -6.45 16.35
N VAL A 251 3.20 -6.25 17.00
CA VAL A 251 4.39 -5.70 16.36
C VAL A 251 5.55 -6.69 16.45
N HIS A 252 6.33 -6.77 15.37
CA HIS A 252 7.54 -7.59 15.27
C HIS A 252 8.42 -7.01 14.17
N HIS A 253 9.75 -7.05 14.27
CA HIS A 253 10.61 -6.49 13.22
C HIS A 253 10.43 -7.22 11.88
N GLY A 254 10.51 -8.56 11.85
CA GLY A 254 10.16 -9.36 10.68
C GLY A 254 11.17 -10.46 10.35
N ASP A 255 12.33 -10.43 11.00
CA ASP A 255 13.49 -11.33 10.84
C ASP A 255 13.25 -12.80 11.26
N ASP A 256 12.07 -13.13 11.81
CA ASP A 256 11.59 -14.50 12.02
C ASP A 256 10.90 -15.08 10.77
N LEU A 257 10.42 -14.22 9.86
CA LEU A 257 9.86 -14.66 8.59
C LEU A 257 11.02 -15.14 7.69
N ARG A 258 10.90 -16.38 7.20
CA ARG A 258 11.88 -16.97 6.29
C ARG A 258 11.22 -17.16 4.93
N TYR A 259 11.72 -16.43 3.94
CA TYR A 259 11.32 -16.55 2.56
C TYR A 259 12.57 -16.61 1.68
N GLN A 260 12.67 -17.63 0.83
CA GLN A 260 13.84 -17.90 -0.03
C GLN A 260 13.45 -18.01 -1.51
N GLY A 261 12.40 -17.29 -1.92
CA GLY A 261 11.80 -17.44 -3.25
C GLY A 261 10.68 -18.48 -3.28
N GLY A 262 9.82 -18.39 -4.30
CA GLY A 262 8.68 -19.28 -4.50
C GLY A 262 7.46 -18.61 -5.11
N THR A 263 6.56 -19.40 -5.68
CA THR A 263 5.30 -18.91 -6.24
C THR A 263 4.43 -18.31 -5.13
N GLY A 264 4.02 -17.05 -5.30
CA GLY A 264 3.15 -16.35 -4.34
C GLY A 264 3.87 -15.52 -3.27
N GLY A 265 5.19 -15.31 -3.39
CA GLY A 265 5.91 -14.36 -2.53
C GLY A 265 5.97 -14.80 -1.05
N PHE A 266 6.23 -13.84 -0.17
CA PHE A 266 6.26 -14.07 1.28
C PHE A 266 4.87 -14.27 1.90
N HIS A 267 3.76 -14.19 1.14
CA HIS A 267 2.39 -14.29 1.68
C HIS A 267 2.13 -15.63 2.39
N ALA A 268 2.49 -16.76 1.76
CA ALA A 268 2.28 -18.08 2.35
C ALA A 268 3.07 -18.29 3.65
N PRO A 269 4.39 -18.01 3.72
CA PRO A 269 5.12 -18.11 4.98
C PRO A 269 4.63 -17.09 6.02
N LEU A 270 4.19 -15.90 5.62
CA LEU A 270 3.64 -14.88 6.53
C LEU A 270 2.35 -15.37 7.21
N VAL A 271 1.40 -15.90 6.43
CA VAL A 271 0.15 -16.48 6.97
C VAL A 271 0.46 -17.61 7.95
N ASN A 272 1.41 -18.48 7.62
CA ASN A 272 1.81 -19.57 8.50
C ASN A 272 2.46 -19.08 9.80
N LEU A 273 3.30 -18.04 9.74
CA LEU A 273 3.93 -17.43 10.91
C LEU A 273 2.88 -16.79 11.84
N ILE A 274 2.00 -15.95 11.28
CA ILE A 274 0.93 -15.30 12.03
C ILE A 274 0.00 -16.33 12.67
N ARG A 275 -0.40 -17.38 11.94
CA ARG A 275 -1.22 -18.46 12.50
C ARG A 275 -0.58 -19.11 13.73
N ARG A 276 0.75 -19.33 13.72
CA ARG A 276 1.46 -19.89 14.89
C ARG A 276 1.48 -18.92 16.06
N TRP A 277 1.65 -17.64 15.81
CA TRP A 277 1.56 -16.62 16.87
C TRP A 277 0.15 -16.48 17.43
N ASP A 278 -0.88 -16.58 16.58
CA ASP A 278 -2.28 -16.53 17.01
C ASP A 278 -2.67 -17.71 17.91
N GLN A 279 -2.02 -18.87 17.77
CA GLN A 279 -2.21 -20.00 18.69
C GLN A 279 -1.74 -19.69 20.11
N MET A 280 -0.76 -18.80 20.28
CA MET A 280 -0.22 -18.41 21.59
C MET A 280 -0.88 -17.15 22.12
N THR A 281 -0.99 -16.12 21.28
CA THR A 281 -1.56 -14.83 21.69
C THR A 281 -2.22 -14.15 20.48
N PRO A 282 -3.54 -14.30 20.30
CA PRO A 282 -4.26 -13.75 19.15
C PRO A 282 -4.12 -12.23 19.04
N ALA A 283 -4.03 -11.74 17.80
CA ALA A 283 -4.03 -10.32 17.47
C ALA A 283 -5.00 -10.03 16.31
N HIS A 284 -5.50 -8.80 16.22
CA HIS A 284 -6.38 -8.38 15.12
C HIS A 284 -5.56 -8.02 13.88
N PHE A 285 -4.37 -7.46 14.08
CA PHE A 285 -3.51 -7.02 13.00
C PHE A 285 -2.03 -7.14 13.39
N THR A 286 -1.16 -7.42 12.42
CA THR A 286 0.28 -7.55 12.64
C THR A 286 1.07 -6.55 11.77
N VAL A 287 2.01 -5.82 12.35
CA VAL A 287 2.93 -4.96 11.58
C VAL A 287 4.36 -5.49 11.65
N MET A 288 5.05 -5.39 10.51
CA MET A 288 6.45 -5.82 10.31
C MET A 288 7.20 -4.85 9.41
N GLY A 289 8.52 -4.92 9.40
CA GLY A 289 9.46 -4.25 8.51
C GLY A 289 10.31 -5.30 7.77
N HIS A 290 11.63 -5.14 7.77
CA HIS A 290 12.65 -6.10 7.29
C HIS A 290 12.70 -6.32 5.77
N TYR A 291 11.57 -6.33 5.08
CA TYR A 291 11.48 -6.62 3.63
C TYR A 291 11.46 -5.36 2.75
N HIS A 292 11.47 -4.17 3.36
CA HIS A 292 11.65 -2.88 2.67
C HIS A 292 10.65 -2.62 1.54
N THR A 293 9.47 -3.24 1.63
CA THR A 293 8.43 -3.19 0.59
C THR A 293 7.07 -3.09 1.28
N MET A 294 6.43 -1.92 1.14
CA MET A 294 5.13 -1.66 1.72
C MET A 294 4.11 -2.66 1.17
N THR A 295 3.63 -3.55 2.04
CA THR A 295 2.68 -4.59 1.66
C THR A 295 1.47 -4.59 2.59
N PRO A 296 0.40 -3.88 2.22
CA PRO A 296 -0.84 -3.90 2.98
C PRO A 296 -1.63 -5.19 2.71
N LEU A 297 -1.95 -5.92 3.78
CA LEU A 297 -2.85 -7.07 3.77
C LEU A 297 -4.00 -6.84 4.74
N ARG A 298 -5.04 -7.68 4.68
CA ARG A 298 -6.19 -7.58 5.60
C ARG A 298 -5.81 -7.78 7.07
N PHE A 299 -4.82 -8.63 7.35
CA PHE A 299 -4.44 -9.05 8.70
C PHE A 299 -3.02 -8.62 9.09
N ALA A 300 -2.28 -8.02 8.15
CA ALA A 300 -0.92 -7.57 8.40
C ALA A 300 -0.50 -6.42 7.48
N CYS A 301 0.53 -5.68 7.87
CA CYS A 301 1.22 -4.74 6.99
C CYS A 301 2.73 -4.92 7.14
N ILE A 302 3.43 -5.08 6.02
CA ILE A 302 4.88 -4.93 5.97
C ILE A 302 5.17 -3.47 5.61
N ASN A 303 6.08 -2.84 6.34
CA ASN A 303 6.49 -1.46 6.15
C ASN A 303 7.45 -1.33 4.96
N GLY A 304 7.48 -0.14 4.37
CA GLY A 304 8.59 0.26 3.50
C GLY A 304 9.85 0.59 4.32
N SER A 305 10.90 1.03 3.64
CA SER A 305 12.15 1.46 4.27
C SER A 305 12.50 2.91 3.94
N LEU A 306 13.31 3.54 4.79
CA LEU A 306 13.79 4.91 4.55
C LEU A 306 14.98 4.93 3.57
N ILE A 307 15.78 3.87 3.59
CA ILE A 307 16.98 3.72 2.75
C ILE A 307 16.63 3.56 1.26
N GLY A 308 15.53 2.87 0.95
CA GLY A 308 15.12 2.59 -0.43
C GLY A 308 16.03 1.57 -1.14
N PRO A 309 16.04 1.57 -2.49
CA PRO A 309 16.76 0.58 -3.29
C PRO A 309 18.29 0.62 -3.12
N SER A 310 18.92 -0.49 -2.77
CA SER A 310 20.37 -0.73 -2.87
C SER A 310 20.71 -1.88 -3.84
N GLU A 311 21.98 -2.06 -4.20
CA GLU A 311 22.41 -3.19 -5.04
C GLU A 311 22.05 -4.54 -4.40
N TYR A 312 22.18 -4.67 -3.08
CA TYR A 312 21.75 -5.85 -2.35
C TYR A 312 20.23 -6.10 -2.49
N SER A 313 19.43 -5.03 -2.37
CA SER A 313 17.97 -5.12 -2.46
C SER A 313 17.46 -5.55 -3.85
N ARG A 314 18.21 -5.27 -4.94
CA ARG A 314 17.83 -5.65 -6.31
C ARG A 314 17.58 -7.15 -6.49
N ARG A 315 18.23 -7.97 -5.67
CA ARG A 315 18.07 -9.44 -5.66
C ARG A 315 16.69 -9.89 -5.20
N PHE A 316 16.00 -9.06 -4.42
CA PHE A 316 14.72 -9.39 -3.77
C PHE A 316 13.55 -8.52 -4.25
N GLY A 317 13.86 -7.45 -5.00
CA GLY A 317 12.93 -6.38 -5.33
C GLY A 317 12.95 -5.31 -4.24
N SER A 318 12.88 -4.05 -4.65
CA SER A 318 12.87 -2.90 -3.74
C SER A 318 11.85 -1.88 -4.19
N GLU A 319 11.31 -1.16 -3.20
CA GLU A 319 10.41 -0.03 -3.41
C GLU A 319 11.18 1.28 -3.23
N ARG A 320 10.66 2.35 -3.82
CA ARG A 320 11.09 3.71 -3.48
C ARG A 320 11.02 3.95 -1.95
N PRO A 321 11.87 4.82 -1.41
CA PRO A 321 11.84 5.20 0.00
C PRO A 321 10.43 5.60 0.46
N THR A 322 9.93 4.93 1.51
CA THR A 322 8.60 5.16 2.06
C THR A 322 8.48 4.58 3.46
N GLN A 323 7.55 5.08 4.24
CA GLN A 323 7.09 4.46 5.49
C GLN A 323 5.56 4.33 5.45
N THR A 324 4.94 3.74 6.46
CA THR A 324 3.50 3.45 6.42
C THR A 324 2.74 4.17 7.52
N PHE A 325 1.61 4.77 7.14
CA PHE A 325 0.59 5.32 8.01
C PHE A 325 -0.63 4.40 8.01
N LEU A 326 -1.11 4.03 9.20
CA LEU A 326 -2.35 3.28 9.38
C LEU A 326 -3.35 4.11 10.18
N VAL A 327 -4.64 3.89 9.95
CA VAL A 327 -5.72 4.46 10.76
C VAL A 327 -6.54 3.32 11.34
N LEU A 328 -6.54 3.20 12.66
CA LEU A 328 -7.40 2.28 13.40
C LEU A 328 -8.70 2.99 13.78
N ASP A 329 -9.85 2.39 13.47
CA ASP A 329 -11.15 2.86 13.95
C ASP A 329 -11.53 2.12 15.24
N LYS A 330 -11.62 2.87 16.35
CA LYS A 330 -11.89 2.28 17.68
C LYS A 330 -13.29 1.69 17.78
N GLU A 331 -14.29 2.31 17.14
CA GLU A 331 -15.69 1.88 17.23
C GLU A 331 -15.91 0.58 16.45
N ARG A 332 -15.25 0.45 15.30
CA ARG A 332 -15.32 -0.76 14.46
C ARG A 332 -14.37 -1.86 14.93
N ASN A 333 -13.36 -1.52 15.73
CA ASN A 333 -12.26 -2.41 16.10
C ASN A 333 -11.58 -3.00 14.84
N GLU A 334 -11.40 -2.15 13.82
CA GLU A 334 -10.87 -2.53 12.50
C GLU A 334 -9.96 -1.43 11.92
N LEU A 335 -9.06 -1.85 11.04
CA LEU A 335 -8.24 -0.92 10.27
C LEU A 335 -9.07 -0.20 9.21
N ALA A 336 -9.16 1.12 9.31
CA ALA A 336 -9.94 1.97 8.42
C ALA A 336 -9.13 2.48 7.22
N GLY A 337 -7.80 2.53 7.32
CA GLY A 337 -6.96 3.02 6.24
C GLY A 337 -5.50 2.59 6.37
N VAL A 338 -4.86 2.45 5.21
CA VAL A 338 -3.42 2.23 5.05
C VAL A 338 -2.94 3.15 3.95
N SER A 339 -1.87 3.89 4.18
CA SER A 339 -1.33 4.84 3.22
C SER A 339 0.19 4.96 3.37
N PRO A 340 0.91 5.14 2.27
CA PRO A 340 2.33 5.46 2.31
C PRO A 340 2.57 6.86 2.88
N ILE A 341 3.66 7.02 3.60
CA ILE A 341 4.25 8.29 3.99
C ILE A 341 5.46 8.51 3.09
N TRP A 342 5.30 9.39 2.11
CA TRP A 342 6.37 9.71 1.17
C TRP A 342 7.46 10.52 1.86
N VAL A 343 8.72 10.22 1.52
CA VAL A 343 9.91 10.84 2.12
C VAL A 343 10.82 11.53 1.10
N GLU A 344 10.39 11.58 -0.17
CA GLU A 344 11.12 12.18 -1.29
C GLU A 344 10.41 13.41 -1.88
#